data_AF-A0A4Q7BJV6-F1
#
_entry.id   AF-A0A4Q7BJV6-F1
#
_cell.length_a   1.000
_cell.length_b   1.000
_cell.length_c   1.000
_cell.angle_alpha   90.00
_cell.angle_beta   90.00
_cell.angle_gamma   90.00
#
_symmetry.space_group_name_H-M   'P 1'
#
loop_
_entity.id
_entity.type
_entity.pdbx_description
1 polymer ?
#
loop_
_entity_poly.entity_id
_entity_poly.type
_entity_poly.pdbx_seq_one_letter_code
_entity_poly.pdbx_strand_id
1 'polypeptide(L)'
;MEFSSKPNYFLFAQLLIRHIENYVKKHQDAQNAIFDLRDVYEIFRQDLAATTTNLEGILNIADEYRIDTINGDQKIISSYKIDAEQNSLLIDFNADALQSLKDGKAIIEPDASIQE
;
A
#
# COMPACT_ATOMS: atom_id res chain seq x y z
N MET A 1 -21.93 19.09 -9.21
CA MET A 1 -21.44 19.43 -7.85
C MET A 1 -21.37 18.13 -7.07
N GLU A 2 -20.21 17.46 -7.00
CA GLU A 2 -19.94 16.40 -6.01
C GLU A 2 -18.43 16.30 -5.77
N PHE A 3 -17.82 17.36 -5.24
CA PHE A 3 -16.49 17.26 -4.62
C PHE A 3 -16.68 16.86 -3.16
N SER A 4 -17.24 15.68 -2.94
CA SER A 4 -17.34 15.08 -1.61
C SER A 4 -16.68 13.72 -1.65
N SER A 5 -15.57 13.62 -0.91
CA SER A 5 -14.94 12.41 -0.41
C SER A 5 -13.78 11.84 -1.23
N LYS A 6 -12.54 12.02 -0.76
CA LYS A 6 -11.58 10.90 -0.68
C LYS A 6 -10.86 10.73 0.68
N PRO A 7 -11.39 11.17 1.86
CA PRO A 7 -10.75 10.82 3.14
C PRO A 7 -10.67 9.30 3.35
N ASN A 8 -11.58 8.53 2.75
CA ASN A 8 -11.54 7.08 2.77
C ASN A 8 -10.35 6.49 2.00
N TYR A 9 -9.83 7.15 0.96
CA TYR A 9 -8.74 6.56 0.16
C TYR A 9 -7.42 6.59 0.93
N PHE A 10 -7.13 7.70 1.61
CA PHE A 10 -5.97 7.78 2.50
C PHE A 10 -6.08 6.76 3.63
N LEU A 11 -7.26 6.58 4.21
CA LEU A 11 -7.51 5.53 5.20
C LEU A 11 -7.22 4.13 4.63
N PHE A 12 -7.76 3.79 3.46
CA PHE A 12 -7.54 2.47 2.85
C PHE A 12 -6.07 2.25 2.45
N ALA A 13 -5.40 3.28 1.94
CA ALA A 13 -3.97 3.24 1.64
C ALA A 13 -3.15 2.99 2.92
N GLN A 14 -3.48 3.68 4.02
CA GLN A 14 -2.85 3.46 5.32
C GLN A 14 -3.08 2.04 5.83
N LEU A 15 -4.31 1.51 5.73
CA LEU A 15 -4.64 0.13 6.11
C LEU A 15 -3.83 -0.89 5.31
N LEU A 16 -3.70 -0.69 3.99
CA LEU A 16 -2.89 -1.54 3.13
C LEU A 16 -1.40 -1.49 3.51
N ILE A 17 -0.86 -0.30 3.74
CA ILE A 17 0.56 -0.13 4.12
C ILE A 17 0.86 -0.77 5.48
N ARG A 18 -0.06 -0.66 6.45
CA ARG A 18 0.05 -1.40 7.72
C ARG A 18 -0.02 -2.91 7.53
N HIS A 19 -0.83 -3.39 6.59
CA HIS A 19 -0.86 -4.81 6.26
C HIS A 19 0.47 -5.27 5.65
N ILE A 20 1.03 -4.50 4.72
CA ILE A 20 2.34 -4.74 4.09
C ILE A 20 3.46 -4.77 5.15
N GLU A 21 3.49 -3.79 6.06
CA GLU A 21 4.45 -3.73 7.17
C GLU A 21 4.42 -5.02 7.99
N ASN A 22 3.23 -5.48 8.37
CA ASN A 22 3.05 -6.72 9.11
C ASN A 22 3.45 -7.97 8.31
N TYR A 23 3.17 -8.00 7.00
CA TYR A 23 3.57 -9.08 6.11
C TYR A 23 5.10 -9.18 6.03
N VAL A 24 5.80 -8.07 5.77
CA VAL A 24 7.27 -8.05 5.65
C VAL A 24 7.96 -8.44 6.96
N LYS A 25 7.40 -8.03 8.11
CA LYS A 25 7.90 -8.46 9.42
C LYS A 25 7.77 -9.97 9.66
N LYS A 26 6.73 -10.61 9.11
CA LYS A 26 6.51 -12.06 9.21
C LYS A 26 7.29 -12.86 8.15
N HIS A 27 7.60 -12.24 7.03
CA HIS A 27 8.27 -12.87 5.89
C HIS A 27 9.58 -12.14 5.57
N GLN A 28 10.63 -12.42 6.35
CA GLN A 28 11.90 -11.68 6.26
C GLN A 28 12.63 -11.84 4.91
N ASP A 29 12.34 -12.89 4.14
CA ASP A 29 12.93 -13.14 2.82
C ASP A 29 12.05 -12.64 1.65
N ALA A 30 10.87 -12.07 1.92
CA ALA A 30 9.98 -11.61 0.86
C ALA A 30 10.54 -10.38 0.14
N GLN A 31 10.60 -10.46 -1.19
CA GLN A 31 10.87 -9.35 -2.11
C GLN A 31 9.59 -8.79 -2.73
N ASN A 32 8.54 -9.59 -2.73
CA ASN A 32 7.21 -9.26 -3.24
C ASN A 32 6.13 -9.91 -2.36
N ALA A 33 4.89 -9.48 -2.53
CA ALA A 33 3.70 -10.08 -1.94
C ALA A 33 2.63 -10.30 -3.01
N ILE A 34 1.82 -11.34 -2.81
CA ILE A 34 0.61 -11.58 -3.57
C ILE A 34 -0.52 -11.69 -2.57
N PHE A 35 -1.47 -10.76 -2.63
CA PHE A 35 -2.66 -10.73 -1.79
C PHE A 35 -3.88 -11.14 -2.60
N ASP A 36 -4.75 -12.00 -2.05
CA ASP A 36 -6.06 -12.24 -2.66
C ASP A 36 -6.94 -11.00 -2.50
N LEU A 37 -7.68 -10.60 -3.53
CA LEU A 37 -8.53 -9.40 -3.45
C LEU A 37 -9.66 -9.55 -2.40
N ARG A 38 -10.01 -10.78 -1.99
CA ARG A 38 -10.93 -11.01 -0.85
C ARG A 38 -10.28 -10.64 0.47
N ASP A 39 -8.99 -10.91 0.66
CA ASP A 39 -8.26 -10.43 1.85
C ASP A 39 -8.17 -8.90 1.84
N VAL A 40 -7.90 -8.30 0.67
CA VAL A 40 -7.92 -6.83 0.52
C VAL A 40 -9.30 -6.25 0.87
N TYR A 41 -10.39 -6.96 0.54
CA TYR A 41 -11.75 -6.57 0.91
C TYR A 41 -11.98 -6.57 2.41
N GLU A 42 -11.49 -7.59 3.11
CA GLU A 42 -11.54 -7.63 4.57
C GLU A 42 -10.67 -6.52 5.20
N ILE A 43 -9.47 -6.26 4.67
CA ILE A 43 -8.60 -5.14 5.10
C ILE A 43 -9.33 -3.80 4.93
N PHE A 44 -10.08 -3.65 3.83
CA PHE A 44 -10.87 -2.45 3.53
C PHE A 44 -12.24 -2.46 4.20
N ARG A 45 -12.43 -3.27 5.25
CA ARG A 45 -13.66 -3.33 6.06
C ARG A 45 -14.91 -3.61 5.21
N GLN A 46 -14.73 -4.47 4.22
CA GLN A 46 -15.79 -4.93 3.34
C GLN A 46 -16.38 -3.82 2.45
N ASP A 47 -15.58 -2.79 2.14
CA ASP A 47 -15.95 -1.75 1.18
C ASP A 47 -15.67 -2.24 -0.24
N LEU A 48 -16.75 -2.55 -0.98
CA LEU A 48 -16.67 -3.09 -2.34
C LEU A 48 -16.09 -2.08 -3.33
N ALA A 49 -16.42 -0.79 -3.16
CA ALA A 49 -15.94 0.24 -4.07
C ALA A 49 -14.42 0.39 -3.92
N ALA A 50 -13.91 0.36 -2.68
CA ALA A 50 -12.49 0.42 -2.35
C ALA A 50 -11.67 -0.73 -2.94
N THR A 51 -12.24 -1.93 -3.06
CA THR A 51 -11.55 -3.09 -3.66
C THR A 51 -11.77 -3.28 -5.15
N THR A 52 -12.59 -2.44 -5.78
CA THR A 52 -12.89 -2.54 -7.21
C THR A 52 -12.65 -1.20 -7.89
N THR A 53 -13.69 -0.39 -8.10
CA THR A 53 -13.68 0.86 -8.86
C THR A 53 -12.66 1.87 -8.33
N ASN A 54 -12.39 1.86 -7.02
CA ASN A 54 -11.52 2.84 -6.37
C ASN A 54 -10.13 2.28 -6.03
N LEU A 55 -9.89 0.99 -6.25
CA LEU A 55 -8.68 0.31 -5.81
C LEU A 55 -7.43 0.96 -6.39
N GLU A 56 -7.40 1.22 -7.70
CA GLU A 56 -6.25 1.85 -8.35
C GLU A 56 -5.93 3.23 -7.75
N GLY A 57 -6.95 4.05 -7.47
CA GLY A 57 -6.77 5.35 -6.83
C GLY A 57 -6.24 5.24 -5.40
N ILE A 58 -6.59 4.17 -4.67
CA ILE A 58 -6.06 3.89 -3.33
C ILE A 58 -4.60 3.41 -3.43
N LEU A 59 -4.28 2.55 -4.38
CA LEU A 59 -2.93 2.04 -4.62
C LEU A 59 -1.96 3.16 -5.02
N ASN A 60 -2.41 4.13 -5.82
CA ASN A 60 -1.62 5.32 -6.13
C ASN A 60 -1.24 6.12 -4.88
N ILE A 61 -2.11 6.20 -3.87
CA ILE A 61 -1.75 6.85 -2.59
C ILE A 61 -0.83 5.96 -1.78
N ALA A 62 -1.08 4.65 -1.74
CA ALA A 62 -0.22 3.69 -1.03
C ALA A 62 1.22 3.69 -1.57
N ASP A 63 1.40 3.84 -2.89
CA ASP A 63 2.71 3.92 -3.56
C ASP A 63 3.55 5.13 -3.11
N GLU A 64 2.92 6.20 -2.64
CA GLU A 64 3.62 7.40 -2.17
C GLU A 64 4.13 7.29 -0.72
N TYR A 65 3.80 6.21 0.01
CA TYR A 65 4.34 6.00 1.35
C TYR A 65 5.83 5.66 1.29
N ARG A 66 6.60 6.31 2.18
CA ARG A 66 8.06 6.21 2.21
C ARG A 66 8.57 5.72 3.55
N ILE A 67 9.85 5.39 3.59
CA ILE A 67 10.57 5.06 4.81
C ILE A 67 12.00 5.58 4.71
N ASP A 68 12.55 6.02 5.84
CA ASP A 68 13.93 6.48 5.93
C ASP A 68 14.90 5.30 5.70
N THR A 69 15.77 5.42 4.69
CA THR A 69 16.81 4.43 4.38
C THR A 69 18.19 5.07 4.45
N ILE A 70 19.24 4.25 4.33
CA ILE A 70 20.62 4.76 4.21
C ILE A 70 20.83 5.66 2.97
N ASN A 71 19.95 5.52 1.97
CA ASN A 71 19.98 6.28 0.72
C ASN A 71 18.97 7.44 0.71
N GLY A 72 18.45 7.82 1.90
CA GLY A 72 17.39 8.79 2.08
C GLY A 72 15.99 8.17 2.06
N ASP A 73 14.95 8.99 2.01
CA ASP A 73 13.56 8.53 2.00
C ASP A 73 13.26 7.80 0.69
N GLN A 74 12.87 6.52 0.79
CA GLN A 74 12.53 5.68 -0.36
C GLN A 74 11.09 5.20 -0.27
N LYS A 75 10.42 5.05 -1.42
CA LYS A 75 9.08 4.43 -1.48
C LYS A 75 9.13 2.99 -1.00
N ILE A 76 8.08 2.55 -0.30
CA ILE A 76 7.98 1.17 0.19
C ILE A 76 7.65 0.23 -0.98
N ILE A 77 6.73 0.65 -1.83
CA ILE A 77 6.28 -0.09 -3.02
C ILE A 77 7.14 0.37 -4.20
N SER A 78 7.64 -0.60 -4.97
CA SER A 78 8.33 -0.33 -6.24
C SER A 78 7.38 -0.43 -7.43
N SER A 79 6.46 -1.40 -7.39
CA SER A 79 5.40 -1.57 -8.37
C SER A 79 4.24 -2.37 -7.79
N TYR A 80 3.07 -2.21 -8.39
CA TYR A 80 1.90 -3.03 -8.08
C TYR A 80 1.17 -3.45 -9.37
N LYS A 81 0.46 -4.58 -9.31
CA LYS A 81 -0.41 -5.06 -10.40
C LYS A 81 -1.69 -5.65 -9.83
N ILE A 82 -2.83 -5.19 -10.32
CA ILE A 82 -4.12 -5.83 -10.10
C ILE A 82 -4.29 -6.90 -11.18
N ASP A 83 -4.42 -8.16 -10.77
CA ASP A 83 -4.66 -9.29 -11.65
C ASP A 83 -6.10 -9.80 -11.45
N ALA A 84 -7.02 -9.28 -12.27
CA ALA A 84 -8.45 -9.59 -12.15
C ALA A 84 -8.77 -11.04 -12.51
N GLU A 85 -7.98 -11.67 -13.40
CA GLU A 85 -8.16 -13.07 -13.79
C GLU A 85 -7.85 -14.00 -12.61
N GLN A 86 -6.78 -13.69 -11.86
CA GLN A 86 -6.34 -14.46 -10.69
C GLN A 86 -6.94 -13.96 -9.38
N ASN A 87 -7.78 -12.92 -9.42
CA ASN A 87 -8.34 -12.24 -8.24
C ASN A 87 -7.27 -11.87 -7.20
N SER A 88 -6.15 -11.29 -7.67
CA SER A 88 -4.99 -11.01 -6.83
C SER A 88 -4.39 -9.61 -7.03
N LEU A 89 -3.75 -9.10 -5.99
CA LEU A 89 -2.93 -7.89 -5.99
C LEU A 89 -1.47 -8.29 -5.77
N LEU A 90 -0.63 -8.02 -6.75
CA LEU A 90 0.81 -8.23 -6.67
C LEU A 90 1.47 -6.92 -6.26
N ILE A 91 2.35 -6.97 -5.27
CA ILE A 91 3.15 -5.84 -4.79
C ILE A 91 4.62 -6.25 -4.83
N ASP A 92 5.44 -5.49 -5.57
CA ASP A 92 6.89 -5.59 -5.51
C ASP A 92 7.41 -4.52 -4.53
N PHE A 93 8.27 -4.92 -3.61
CA PHE A 93 8.82 -4.01 -2.62
C PHE A 93 10.13 -3.40 -3.10
N ASN A 94 10.38 -2.16 -2.70
CA ASN A 94 11.68 -1.54 -2.87
C ASN A 94 12.71 -2.21 -1.94
N ALA A 95 13.82 -2.70 -2.51
CA ALA A 95 14.84 -3.43 -1.77
C ALA A 95 15.53 -2.59 -0.66
N ASP A 96 15.77 -1.30 -0.91
CA ASP A 96 16.35 -0.37 0.07
C ASP A 96 15.36 -0.08 1.21
N ALA A 97 14.06 0.00 0.90
CA ALA A 97 13.00 0.21 1.88
C ALA A 97 12.74 -1.04 2.73
N LEU A 98 12.85 -2.25 2.15
CA LEU A 98 12.57 -3.51 2.83
C LEU A 98 13.39 -3.69 4.11
N GLN A 99 14.68 -3.40 4.07
CA GLN A 99 15.55 -3.54 5.24
C GLN A 99 15.11 -2.60 6.36
N SER A 100 14.79 -1.36 6.02
CA SER A 100 14.31 -0.33 6.95
C SER A 100 12.95 -0.70 7.55
N LEU A 101 12.07 -1.30 6.76
CA LEU A 101 10.75 -1.75 7.20
C LEU A 101 10.85 -2.94 8.16
N LYS A 102 11.79 -3.87 7.91
CA LYS A 102 12.10 -5.01 8.79
C LYS A 102 12.72 -4.56 10.11
N ASP A 103 13.58 -3.54 10.07
CA ASP A 103 14.17 -2.90 11.26
C ASP A 103 13.12 -2.15 12.11
N GLY A 104 11.91 -1.97 11.57
CA GLY A 104 10.81 -1.33 12.28
C GLY A 104 10.89 0.19 12.30
N LYS A 105 11.61 0.80 11.35
CA LYS A 105 11.64 2.24 11.18
C LYS A 105 10.23 2.79 10.89
N ALA A 106 10.02 4.05 11.27
CA ALA A 106 8.75 4.72 11.07
C ALA A 106 8.46 4.96 9.58
N ILE A 107 7.23 4.65 9.18
CA ILE A 107 6.73 4.94 7.85
C ILE A 107 6.40 6.43 7.77
N ILE A 108 6.80 7.05 6.66
CA ILE A 108 6.56 8.44 6.31
C ILE A 108 5.30 8.46 5.43
N GLU A 109 4.26 9.13 5.91
CA GLU A 109 2.98 9.25 5.22
C GLU A 109 3.07 10.29 4.10
N PRO A 110 2.38 10.08 2.95
CA PRO A 110 2.34 11.06 1.88
C PRO A 110 1.58 12.31 2.32
N ASP A 111 1.98 13.47 1.80
CA ASP A 111 1.32 14.72 2.14
C ASP A 111 -0.08 14.76 1.49
N ALA A 112 -1.12 14.68 2.33
CA ALA A 112 -2.50 14.65 1.88
C ALA A 112 -2.97 15.96 1.23
N SER A 113 -2.16 17.03 1.29
CA SER A 113 -2.45 18.34 0.71
C SER A 113 -1.94 18.45 -0.73
N ILE A 114 -1.11 17.52 -1.19
CA ILE A 114 -0.54 17.50 -2.53
C ILE A 114 -1.39 16.57 -3.41
N GLN A 115 -2.60 17.02 -3.74
CA GLN A 115 -3.36 16.48 -4.87
C GLN A 115 -3.44 17.60 -5.91
N GLU A 116 -2.52 17.57 -6.87
CA GLU A 116 -2.59 18.40 -8.10
C GLU A 116 -3.56 17.79 -9.12
#